data_AF-A0A7S1SGU3-F1
#
_entry.id   AF-A0A7S1SGU3-F1
#
_cell.length_a   1.000
_cell.length_b   1.000
_cell.length_c   1.000
_cell.angle_alpha   90.00
_cell.angle_beta   90.00
_cell.angle_gamma   90.00
#
_symmetry.space_group_name_H-M   'P 1'
#
loop_
_entity.id
_entity.type
_entity.pdbx_description
1 polymer ?
#
loop_
_entity_poly.entity_id
_entity_poly.type
_entity_poly.pdbx_seq_one_letter_code
_entity_poly.pdbx_strand_id
1 'polypeptide(L)'
;EVKSAFIARQLKLEQSPMDVSMATVSQLISLTWPKQSQHGEGLLEAVEHTMAAWCDTFTAEVAHIEEADKKLWLVQQIEMRRGLSESMRRDLLRGLLCSETLEGFLAKKFPASKRFGMEGCEALVPGLEIAVARLGIHGTRSVKIGMAHRGRLNVLHNVLGKPLGMICAEM
;
A
#
# COMPACT_ATOMS: atom_id res chain seq x y z
N GLU A 1 -9.13 12.63 28.50
CA GLU A 1 -10.48 13.20 28.27
C GLU A 1 -10.62 13.98 26.96
N VAL A 2 -9.74 14.94 26.65
CA VAL A 2 -9.87 15.75 25.40
C VAL A 2 -9.55 14.95 24.11
N LYS A 3 -8.58 14.03 24.14
CA LYS A 3 -8.20 13.20 22.97
C LYS A 3 -9.29 12.18 22.59
N SER A 4 -9.92 11.57 23.59
CA SER A 4 -11.01 10.61 23.44
C SER A 4 -12.28 11.23 22.82
N ALA A 5 -12.59 12.49 23.17
CA ALA A 5 -13.72 13.21 22.58
C ALA A 5 -13.48 13.59 21.10
N PHE A 6 -12.23 13.85 20.71
CA PHE A 6 -11.87 14.16 19.32
C PHE A 6 -11.96 12.93 18.41
N ILE A 7 -11.52 11.76 18.91
CA ILE A 7 -11.59 10.48 18.20
C ILE A 7 -13.04 10.02 18.00
N ALA A 8 -13.90 10.14 19.02
CA ALA A 8 -15.33 9.82 18.90
C ALA A 8 -16.04 10.67 17.83
N ARG A 9 -15.64 11.94 17.69
CA ARG A 9 -16.19 12.88 16.70
C ARG A 9 -15.70 12.60 15.28
N GLN A 10 -14.45 12.16 15.11
CA GLN A 10 -13.86 11.75 13.83
C GLN A 10 -14.45 10.44 13.30
N LEU A 11 -14.81 9.50 14.18
CA LEU A 11 -15.37 8.19 13.81
C LEU A 11 -16.87 8.21 13.47
N LYS A 12 -17.54 9.38 13.50
CA LYS A 12 -19.02 9.50 13.38
C LYS A 12 -19.77 8.55 14.33
N LEU A 13 -19.20 8.19 15.48
CA LEU A 13 -19.86 7.32 16.46
C LEU A 13 -21.07 8.00 17.11
N GLU A 14 -21.15 9.33 17.09
CA GLU A 14 -22.36 10.09 17.48
C GLU A 14 -23.55 9.89 16.51
N GLN A 15 -23.34 9.34 15.31
CA GLN A 15 -24.40 9.05 14.33
C GLN A 15 -24.65 7.56 14.12
N SER A 16 -24.00 6.69 14.92
CA SER A 16 -24.33 5.27 14.93
C SER A 16 -25.69 5.08 15.61
N PRO A 17 -26.67 4.39 14.99
CA PRO A 17 -27.98 4.15 15.61
C PRO A 17 -27.93 3.21 16.82
N MET A 18 -26.76 2.66 17.16
CA MET A 18 -26.57 1.92 18.39
C MET A 18 -25.99 2.83 19.47
N ASP A 19 -26.80 3.09 20.48
CA ASP A 19 -26.42 3.74 21.75
C ASP A 19 -25.57 2.74 22.57
N VAL A 20 -24.36 2.43 22.08
CA VAL A 20 -23.51 1.42 22.70
C VAL A 20 -22.72 2.07 23.83
N SER A 21 -23.07 1.74 25.08
CA SER A 21 -22.29 2.17 26.24
C SER A 21 -20.84 1.72 26.09
N MET A 22 -19.88 2.54 26.55
CA MET A 22 -18.44 2.20 26.51
C MET A 22 -18.12 0.84 27.17
N ALA A 23 -18.95 0.40 28.12
CA ALA A 23 -18.85 -0.92 28.74
C ALA A 23 -19.22 -2.06 27.78
N THR A 24 -20.28 -1.88 26.98
CA THR A 24 -20.75 -2.85 25.98
C THR A 24 -19.76 -2.97 24.81
N VAL A 25 -19.17 -1.84 24.38
CA VAL A 25 -18.11 -1.87 23.35
C VAL A 25 -16.87 -2.62 23.87
N SER A 26 -16.46 -2.38 25.12
CA SER A 26 -15.36 -3.11 25.77
C SER A 26 -15.61 -4.62 25.84
N GLN A 27 -16.84 -5.02 26.18
CA GLN A 27 -17.25 -6.43 26.21
C GLN A 27 -17.28 -7.07 24.82
N LEU A 28 -17.78 -6.37 23.79
CA LEU A 28 -17.83 -6.87 22.41
C LEU A 28 -16.43 -7.09 21.83
N ILE A 29 -15.50 -6.15 22.05
CA ILE A 29 -14.10 -6.29 21.59
C ILE A 29 -13.44 -7.49 22.26
N SER A 30 -13.69 -7.75 23.54
CA SER A 30 -13.15 -8.96 24.21
C SER A 30 -13.65 -10.29 23.62
N LEU A 31 -14.79 -10.27 22.92
CA LEU A 31 -15.45 -11.43 22.31
C LEU A 31 -15.13 -11.58 20.82
N THR A 32 -14.93 -10.47 20.10
CA THR A 32 -14.72 -10.46 18.63
C THR A 32 -13.26 -10.22 18.23
N TRP A 33 -12.47 -9.54 19.06
CA TRP A 33 -11.06 -9.32 18.80
C TRP A 33 -10.24 -10.55 19.20
N PRO A 34 -9.48 -11.15 18.28
CA PRO A 34 -8.66 -12.30 18.61
C PRO A 34 -7.65 -11.88 19.71
N LYS A 35 -7.63 -12.64 20.81
CA LYS A 35 -6.73 -12.52 21.98
C LYS A 35 -5.22 -12.65 21.66
N GLN A 36 -4.80 -12.42 20.41
CA GLN A 36 -3.43 -12.51 19.95
C GLN A 36 -2.68 -11.18 19.94
N SER A 37 -3.36 -10.04 20.19
CA SER A 37 -2.65 -8.84 20.61
C SER A 37 -2.12 -9.06 22.03
N GLN A 38 -0.80 -9.20 22.17
CA GLN A 38 -0.10 -9.30 23.47
C GLN A 38 -0.19 -8.03 24.32
N HIS A 39 -1.00 -7.06 23.90
CA HIS A 39 -1.20 -5.81 24.58
C HIS A 39 -2.57 -5.85 25.25
N GLY A 40 -2.57 -5.65 26.57
CA GLY A 40 -3.79 -5.49 27.38
C GLY A 40 -4.43 -4.12 27.11
N GLU A 41 -4.81 -3.90 25.85
CA GLU A 41 -5.21 -2.59 25.35
C GLU A 41 -6.65 -2.27 25.78
N GLY A 42 -6.84 -1.05 26.31
CA GLY A 42 -8.17 -0.51 26.54
C GLY A 42 -8.89 -0.22 25.22
N LEU A 43 -10.21 -0.06 25.27
CA LEU A 43 -11.05 0.27 24.10
C LEU A 43 -10.50 1.45 23.26
N LEU A 44 -9.95 2.47 23.91
CA LEU A 44 -9.37 3.62 23.22
C LEU A 44 -8.16 3.23 22.36
N GLU A 45 -7.29 2.37 22.88
CA GLU A 45 -6.06 1.96 22.21
C GLU A 45 -6.36 1.01 21.04
N ALA A 46 -7.35 0.12 21.18
CA ALA A 46 -7.86 -0.69 20.07
C ALA A 46 -8.44 0.16 18.93
N VAL A 47 -9.15 1.25 19.26
CA VAL A 47 -9.67 2.19 18.26
C VAL A 47 -8.53 2.97 17.59
N GLU A 48 -7.56 3.46 18.36
CA GLU A 48 -6.39 4.14 17.80
C GLU A 48 -5.58 3.23 16.88
N HIS A 49 -5.37 1.97 17.26
CA HIS A 49 -4.68 0.96 16.46
C HIS A 49 -5.42 0.69 15.14
N THR A 50 -6.72 0.43 15.20
CA THR A 50 -7.51 0.16 13.99
C THR A 50 -7.62 1.37 13.08
N MET A 51 -7.77 2.59 13.62
CA MET A 51 -7.73 3.82 12.82
C MET A 51 -6.37 3.98 12.11
N ALA A 52 -5.26 3.72 12.80
CA ALA A 52 -3.93 3.79 12.20
C ALA A 52 -3.72 2.72 11.12
N ALA A 53 -4.27 1.53 11.28
CA ALA A 53 -4.12 0.44 10.31
C ALA A 53 -5.00 0.61 9.06
N TRP A 54 -6.23 1.13 9.21
CA TRP A 54 -7.26 1.11 8.16
C TRP A 54 -7.60 2.48 7.56
N CYS A 55 -7.30 3.58 8.24
CA CYS A 55 -7.69 4.94 7.81
C CYS A 55 -6.51 5.86 7.48
N ASP A 56 -5.35 5.29 7.14
CA ASP A 56 -4.17 6.03 6.71
C ASP A 56 -4.13 6.17 5.17
N THR A 57 -2.96 6.48 4.60
CA THR A 57 -2.66 6.57 3.15
C THR A 57 -2.96 5.32 2.32
N PHE A 58 -3.40 4.23 2.95
CA PHE A 58 -3.79 2.98 2.30
C PHE A 58 -5.13 2.51 2.85
N THR A 59 -6.02 2.14 1.94
CA THR A 59 -7.30 1.51 2.25
C THR A 59 -7.34 0.12 1.65
N ALA A 60 -7.80 -0.85 2.43
CA ALA A 60 -8.03 -2.22 1.97
C ALA A 60 -9.52 -2.57 2.03
N GLU A 61 -10.02 -3.18 0.98
CA GLU A 61 -11.37 -3.72 0.93
C GLU A 61 -11.30 -5.25 1.04
N VAL A 62 -11.64 -5.81 2.20
CA VAL A 62 -11.60 -7.26 2.46
C VAL A 62 -12.97 -7.85 2.80
N ALA A 63 -13.99 -6.99 2.95
CA ALA A 63 -15.31 -7.40 3.43
C ALA A 63 -16.02 -8.38 2.48
N HIS A 64 -15.74 -8.27 1.17
CA HIS A 64 -16.33 -9.09 0.11
C HIS A 64 -15.74 -10.50 -0.01
N ILE A 65 -14.68 -10.83 0.75
CA ILE A 65 -14.05 -12.15 0.74
C ILE A 65 -14.89 -13.12 1.57
N GLU A 66 -15.39 -14.17 0.95
CA GLU A 66 -16.26 -15.17 1.59
C GLU A 66 -15.49 -16.13 2.51
N GLU A 67 -14.26 -16.49 2.14
CA GLU A 67 -13.45 -17.46 2.89
C GLU A 67 -12.87 -16.84 4.16
N ALA A 68 -13.37 -17.31 5.31
CA ALA A 68 -13.06 -16.77 6.62
C ALA A 68 -11.56 -16.79 6.95
N ASP A 69 -10.86 -17.88 6.63
CA ASP A 69 -9.43 -18.04 6.92
C ASP A 69 -8.57 -17.04 6.15
N LYS A 70 -8.86 -16.84 4.85
CA LYS A 70 -8.18 -15.85 4.01
C LYS A 70 -8.46 -14.43 4.48
N LYS A 71 -9.71 -14.14 4.83
CA LYS A 71 -10.12 -12.84 5.35
C LYS A 71 -9.41 -12.53 6.67
N LEU A 72 -9.37 -13.48 7.60
CA LEU A 72 -8.70 -13.33 8.89
C LEU A 72 -7.19 -13.12 8.68
N TRP A 73 -6.57 -13.90 7.81
CA TRP A 73 -5.15 -13.73 7.48
C TRP A 73 -4.85 -12.32 6.93
N LEU A 74 -5.66 -11.82 6.01
CA LEU A 74 -5.49 -10.47 5.45
C LEU A 74 -5.64 -9.38 6.50
N VAL A 75 -6.66 -9.46 7.36
CA VAL A 75 -6.88 -8.52 8.47
C VAL A 75 -5.66 -8.47 9.37
N GLN A 76 -5.16 -9.64 9.78
CA GLN A 76 -3.94 -9.74 10.59
C GLN A 76 -2.72 -9.11 9.90
N GLN A 77 -2.53 -9.33 8.59
CA GLN A 77 -1.39 -8.71 7.88
C GLN A 77 -1.51 -7.19 7.77
N ILE A 78 -2.73 -6.66 7.63
CA ILE A 78 -2.99 -5.22 7.55
C ILE A 78 -2.71 -4.55 8.90
N GLU A 79 -3.19 -5.16 9.99
CA GLU A 79 -3.05 -4.64 11.36
C GLU A 79 -1.62 -4.78 11.89
N MET A 80 -0.87 -5.82 11.46
CA MET A 80 0.55 -6.00 11.82
C MET A 80 1.52 -5.16 10.98
N ARG A 81 1.04 -4.13 10.26
CA ARG A 81 1.87 -3.31 9.37
C ARG A 81 3.10 -2.76 10.09
N ARG A 82 4.27 -3.06 9.52
CA ARG A 82 5.56 -2.55 9.98
C ARG A 82 5.96 -1.32 9.17
N GLY A 83 6.54 -0.34 9.84
CA GLY A 83 7.15 0.81 9.19
C GLY A 83 8.31 0.40 8.27
N LEU A 84 8.60 1.26 7.29
CA LEU A 84 9.76 1.10 6.42
C LEU A 84 11.05 1.41 7.18
N SER A 85 12.10 0.63 6.92
CA SER A 85 13.44 0.99 7.39
C SER A 85 13.99 2.19 6.60
N GLU A 86 14.97 2.89 7.17
CA GLU A 86 15.65 4.00 6.50
C GLU A 86 16.30 3.58 5.16
N SER A 87 16.84 2.36 5.09
CA SER A 87 17.40 1.83 3.84
C SER A 87 16.31 1.65 2.78
N MET A 88 15.18 1.03 3.15
CA MET A 88 14.05 0.83 2.24
C MET A 88 13.49 2.16 1.75
N ARG A 89 13.39 3.18 2.61
CA ARG A 89 12.95 4.53 2.20
C ARG A 89 13.86 5.13 1.14
N ARG A 90 15.18 4.98 1.29
CA ARG A 90 16.17 5.46 0.31
C ARG A 90 16.08 4.70 -1.01
N ASP A 91 15.87 3.39 -0.95
CA ASP A 91 15.75 2.55 -2.15
C ASP A 91 14.48 2.89 -2.94
N LEU A 92 13.34 3.05 -2.24
CA LEU A 92 12.08 3.52 -2.83
C LEU A 92 12.24 4.89 -3.49
N LEU A 93 12.88 5.84 -2.80
CA LEU A 93 13.14 7.16 -3.36
C LEU A 93 14.01 7.09 -4.62
N ARG A 94 15.03 6.22 -4.64
CA ARG A 94 15.84 6.02 -5.86
C ARG A 94 14.99 5.49 -7.01
N GLY A 95 14.11 4.52 -6.77
CA GLY A 95 13.19 4.00 -7.80
C GLY A 95 12.28 5.09 -8.36
N LEU A 96 11.71 5.95 -7.50
CA LEU A 96 10.91 7.10 -7.92
C LEU A 96 11.71 8.09 -8.78
N LEU A 97 12.93 8.43 -8.35
CA LEU A 97 13.81 9.34 -9.09
C LEU A 97 14.22 8.76 -10.46
N CYS A 98 14.54 7.47 -10.53
CA CYS A 98 14.84 6.79 -11.80
C CYS A 98 13.64 6.81 -12.75
N SER A 99 12.43 6.61 -12.22
CA SER A 99 11.20 6.70 -12.98
C SER A 99 11.00 8.11 -13.58
N GLU A 100 11.07 9.14 -12.74
CA GLU A 100 10.87 10.54 -13.15
C GLU A 100 11.96 11.01 -14.13
N THR A 101 13.21 10.66 -13.85
CA THR A 101 14.36 11.09 -14.67
C THR A 101 14.27 10.53 -16.09
N LEU A 102 13.85 9.27 -16.24
CA LEU A 102 13.68 8.67 -17.56
C LEU A 102 12.58 9.37 -18.36
N GLU A 103 11.45 9.67 -17.73
CA GLU A 103 10.35 10.39 -18.38
C GLU A 103 10.79 11.78 -18.83
N GLY A 104 11.44 12.54 -17.94
CA GLY A 104 11.97 13.87 -18.26
C GLY A 104 13.01 13.82 -19.38
N PHE A 105 13.88 12.81 -19.40
CA PHE A 105 14.85 12.60 -20.47
C PHE A 105 14.16 12.34 -21.83
N LEU A 106 13.20 11.41 -21.86
CA LEU A 106 12.46 11.07 -23.08
C LEU A 106 11.64 12.26 -23.59
N ALA A 107 11.00 13.01 -22.70
CA ALA A 107 10.26 14.22 -23.03
C ALA A 107 11.15 15.27 -23.72
N LYS A 108 12.36 15.48 -23.18
CA LYS A 108 13.30 16.46 -23.71
C LYS A 108 13.92 16.03 -25.04
N LYS A 109 14.22 14.74 -25.20
CA LYS A 109 14.90 14.21 -26.39
C LYS A 109 13.94 13.97 -27.56
N PHE A 110 12.70 13.56 -27.28
CA PHE A 110 11.71 13.18 -28.29
C PHE A 110 10.38 13.93 -28.07
N PRO A 111 10.36 15.28 -28.23
CA PRO A 111 9.20 16.09 -27.87
C PRO A 111 7.94 15.82 -28.70
N ALA A 112 8.11 15.33 -29.93
CA ALA A 112 7.00 15.04 -30.85
C ALA A 112 6.46 13.60 -30.72
N SER A 113 7.16 12.71 -30.01
CA SER A 113 6.82 11.29 -29.94
C SER A 113 5.80 11.00 -28.84
N LYS A 114 4.85 10.11 -29.11
CA LYS A 114 3.80 9.74 -28.16
C LYS A 114 4.31 8.71 -27.16
N ARG A 115 4.80 9.19 -26.01
CA ARG A 115 5.46 8.38 -24.99
C ARG A 115 4.56 7.61 -24.01
N PHE A 116 3.30 8.01 -23.88
CA PHE A 116 2.38 7.45 -22.87
C PHE A 116 2.97 7.45 -21.45
N GLY A 117 3.47 8.62 -21.04
CA GLY A 117 4.25 8.78 -19.82
C GLY A 117 3.51 8.38 -18.53
N MET A 118 4.30 8.12 -17.50
CA MET A 118 3.84 7.65 -16.19
C MET A 118 3.74 8.75 -15.12
N GLU A 119 3.62 10.01 -15.54
CA GLU A 119 3.50 11.17 -14.63
C GLU A 119 2.31 10.98 -13.68
N GLY A 120 2.56 11.07 -12.38
CA GLY A 120 1.64 10.82 -11.27
C GLY A 120 1.44 9.34 -10.89
N CYS A 121 2.13 8.41 -11.55
CA CYS A 121 2.06 6.97 -11.29
C CYS A 121 3.46 6.34 -11.11
N GLU A 122 4.46 7.13 -10.73
CA GLU A 122 5.86 6.74 -10.63
C GLU A 122 6.08 5.63 -9.59
N ALA A 123 5.23 5.57 -8.56
CA ALA A 123 5.24 4.55 -7.52
C ALA A 123 5.07 3.11 -8.07
N LEU A 124 4.56 2.96 -9.30
CA LEU A 124 4.45 1.66 -9.97
C LEU A 124 5.81 0.97 -10.12
N VAL A 125 6.87 1.73 -10.43
CA VAL A 125 8.22 1.17 -10.67
C VAL A 125 8.80 0.51 -9.42
N PRO A 126 9.01 1.24 -8.30
CA PRO A 126 9.52 0.61 -7.09
C PRO A 126 8.56 -0.43 -6.50
N GLY A 127 7.25 -0.25 -6.72
CA GLY A 127 6.25 -1.26 -6.33
C GLY A 127 6.45 -2.60 -7.06
N LEU A 128 6.65 -2.56 -8.38
CA LEU A 128 6.93 -3.75 -9.19
C LEU A 128 8.29 -4.37 -8.87
N GLU A 129 9.34 -3.56 -8.67
CA GLU A 129 10.66 -4.06 -8.27
C GLU A 129 10.58 -4.87 -6.97
N ILE A 130 9.90 -4.34 -5.95
CA ILE A 130 9.69 -5.04 -4.68
C ILE A 130 8.86 -6.30 -4.87
N ALA A 131 7.79 -6.24 -5.67
CA ALA A 131 6.95 -7.40 -5.93
C ALA A 131 7.75 -8.54 -6.59
N VAL A 132 8.54 -8.22 -7.62
CA VAL A 132 9.39 -9.21 -8.31
C VAL A 132 10.48 -9.75 -7.38
N ALA A 133 11.13 -8.89 -6.59
CA ALA A 133 12.13 -9.31 -5.61
C ALA A 133 11.53 -10.28 -4.58
N ARG A 134 10.33 -9.99 -4.03
CA ARG A 134 9.61 -10.88 -3.11
C ARG A 134 9.26 -12.21 -3.75
N LEU A 135 8.77 -12.21 -5.00
CA LEU A 135 8.49 -13.44 -5.74
C LEU A 135 9.74 -14.31 -5.91
N GLY A 136 10.89 -13.69 -6.15
CA GLY A 136 12.19 -14.37 -6.23
C GLY A 136 12.58 -15.05 -4.92
N ILE A 137 12.39 -14.38 -3.77
CA ILE A 137 12.62 -14.95 -2.43
C ILE A 137 11.74 -16.18 -2.19
N HIS A 138 10.51 -16.17 -2.70
CA HIS A 138 9.59 -17.31 -2.62
C HIS A 138 9.83 -18.41 -3.68
N GLY A 139 10.93 -18.35 -4.44
CA GLY A 139 11.33 -19.40 -5.38
C GLY A 139 10.66 -19.32 -6.76
N THR A 140 10.02 -18.20 -7.09
CA THR A 140 9.40 -17.99 -8.40
C THR A 140 10.49 -17.91 -9.48
N ARG A 141 10.41 -18.77 -10.50
CA ARG A 141 11.42 -18.81 -11.59
C ARG A 141 11.14 -17.85 -12.75
N SER A 142 9.87 -17.50 -12.98
CA SER A 142 9.48 -16.66 -14.10
C SER A 142 8.28 -15.79 -13.75
N VAL A 143 8.35 -14.51 -14.11
CA VAL A 143 7.25 -13.56 -13.96
C VAL A 143 6.87 -13.05 -15.36
N LYS A 144 5.57 -13.10 -15.69
CA LYS A 144 5.02 -12.54 -16.93
C LYS A 144 4.22 -11.31 -16.57
N ILE A 145 4.58 -10.15 -17.12
CA ILE A 145 3.91 -8.87 -16.85
C ILE A 145 3.09 -8.49 -18.08
N GLY A 146 1.77 -8.44 -17.93
CA GLY A 146 0.87 -7.82 -18.89
C GLY A 146 0.52 -6.41 -18.43
N MET A 147 0.73 -5.40 -19.28
CA MET A 147 0.43 -4.01 -18.95
C MET A 147 -0.12 -3.24 -20.15
N ALA A 148 -0.88 -2.17 -19.85
CA ALA A 148 -1.31 -1.20 -20.87
C ALA A 148 -0.12 -0.34 -21.35
N HIS A 149 -0.40 0.62 -22.23
CA HIS A 149 0.62 1.51 -22.80
C HIS A 149 1.27 2.46 -21.79
N ARG A 150 0.54 2.85 -20.73
CA ARG A 150 0.99 3.84 -19.74
C ARG A 150 2.19 3.33 -18.93
N GLY A 151 3.28 4.09 -18.95
CA GLY A 151 4.51 3.74 -18.23
C GLY A 151 5.23 2.51 -18.76
N ARG A 152 4.86 1.99 -19.95
CA ARG A 152 5.48 0.79 -20.53
C ARG A 152 6.98 0.94 -20.73
N LEU A 153 7.42 2.06 -21.29
CA LEU A 153 8.85 2.33 -21.51
C LEU A 153 9.62 2.40 -20.19
N ASN A 154 8.96 2.95 -19.16
CA ASN A 154 9.51 3.07 -17.83
C ASN A 154 9.72 1.71 -17.17
N VAL A 155 8.69 0.86 -17.18
CA VAL A 155 8.77 -0.52 -16.67
C VAL A 155 9.80 -1.34 -17.46
N LEU A 156 9.85 -1.21 -18.78
CA LEU A 156 10.84 -1.90 -19.61
C LEU A 156 12.26 -1.54 -19.22
N HIS A 157 12.55 -0.25 -19.01
CA HIS A 157 13.90 0.20 -18.67
C HIS A 157 14.26 -0.10 -17.21
N ASN A 158 13.46 0.40 -16.26
CA ASN A 158 13.81 0.39 -14.85
C ASN A 158 13.58 -0.99 -14.19
N VAL A 159 12.51 -1.70 -14.56
CA VAL A 159 12.17 -3.00 -13.94
C VAL A 159 12.74 -4.18 -14.73
N LEU A 160 12.60 -4.18 -16.05
CA LEU A 160 13.02 -5.30 -16.91
C LEU A 160 14.46 -5.15 -17.45
N GLY A 161 15.13 -4.04 -17.15
CA GLY A 161 16.53 -3.81 -17.51
C GLY A 161 16.77 -3.64 -19.02
N LYS A 162 15.75 -3.25 -19.80
CA LYS A 162 15.91 -3.00 -21.23
C LYS A 162 16.86 -1.82 -21.43
N PRO A 163 17.96 -1.97 -22.20
CA PRO A 163 18.93 -0.90 -22.41
C PRO A 163 18.30 0.38 -22.98
N LEU A 164 18.72 1.54 -22.49
CA LEU A 164 18.19 2.85 -22.90
C LEU A 164 18.32 3.08 -24.41
N GLY A 165 19.39 2.59 -25.03
CA GLY A 165 19.59 2.68 -26.48
C GLY A 165 18.47 2.00 -27.28
N MET A 166 17.99 0.84 -26.81
CA MET A 166 16.86 0.14 -27.45
C MET A 166 15.54 0.85 -27.20
N ILE A 167 15.35 1.47 -26.04
CA ILE A 167 14.17 2.32 -25.78
C ILE A 167 14.16 3.53 -26.72
N CYS A 168 15.30 4.21 -26.88
CA CYS A 168 15.42 5.37 -27.76
C CYS A 168 15.21 5.02 -29.23
N ALA A 169 15.53 3.80 -29.65
CA ALA A 169 15.32 3.34 -31.03
C ALA A 169 13.83 3.08 -31.36
N GLU A 170 12.97 2.94 -30.35
CA GLU A 170 11.52 2.74 -30.51
C GLU A 170 10.73 4.07 -30.55
N MET A 171 11.40 5.21 -30.33
CA MET A 171 10.80 6.55 -30.15
C MET A 171 10.85 7.39 -31.42
#